data_AF-A0A520D6U9-F1
#
_entry.id   AF-A0A520D6U9-F1
#
_cell.length_a   1.000
_cell.length_b   1.000
_cell.length_c   1.000
_cell.angle_alpha   90.00
_cell.angle_beta   90.00
_cell.angle_gamma   90.00
#
_symmetry.space_group_name_H-M   'P 1'
#
loop_
_entity.id
_entity.type
_entity.pdbx_description
1 polymer ?
#
loop_
_entity_poly.entity_id
_entity_poly.type
_entity_poly.pdbx_seq_one_letter_code
_entity_poly.pdbx_strand_id
1 'polypeptide(L)'
;GLNRIFAFVGTDERIDSGQDRAHLRSLSRDVESLTAHNQSVAASINFQLSAALGLINIEQSSIIKIFSVAAVAFLPPTLIASIYGMNFDHMPELHWPIGYPLAVTAMLISAVLPLLWFKHKGWL
;
A
#
# COMPACT_ATOMS: atom_id res chain seq x y z
N GLY A 1 36.19 3.20 11.74
CA GLY A 1 36.73 3.09 13.10
C GLY A 1 37.81 2.04 13.19
N LEU A 2 37.45 0.77 13.01
CA LEU A 2 38.34 -0.40 13.18
C LEU A 2 39.59 -0.38 12.28
N ASN A 3 39.46 0.05 11.02
CA ASN A 3 40.60 0.14 10.09
C ASN A 3 41.74 1.07 10.61
N ARG A 4 41.41 2.12 11.38
CA ARG A 4 42.41 3.01 11.99
C ARG A 4 43.05 2.41 13.23
N ILE A 5 42.32 1.56 13.96
CA ILE A 5 42.84 0.85 15.14
C ILE A 5 43.82 -0.26 14.70
N PHE A 6 43.51 -0.98 13.62
CA PHE A 6 44.42 -1.98 13.05
C PHE A 6 45.67 -1.36 12.42
N ALA A 7 45.56 -0.18 11.79
CA ALA A 7 46.73 0.56 11.31
C ALA A 7 47.64 1.01 12.47
N PHE A 8 47.07 1.39 13.61
CA PHE A 8 47.82 1.79 14.80
C PHE A 8 48.53 0.60 15.46
N VAL A 9 47.85 -0.54 15.61
CA VAL A 9 48.42 -1.78 16.18
C VAL A 9 49.52 -2.37 15.28
N GLY A 10 49.44 -2.19 13.96
CA GLY A 10 50.48 -2.62 13.03
C GLY A 10 51.80 -1.85 13.16
N THR A 11 51.78 -0.67 13.78
CA THR A 11 52.95 0.23 13.94
C THR A 11 53.69 0.00 15.27
N ASP A 12 53.10 -0.76 16.20
CA ASP A 12 53.70 -1.03 17.50
C ASP A 12 54.78 -2.12 17.38
N GLU A 13 56.03 -1.74 17.66
CA GLU A 13 57.29 -2.47 17.43
C GLU A 13 57.47 -3.72 18.32
N ARG A 14 56.46 -4.09 19.11
CA ARG A 14 56.46 -5.24 20.04
C ARG A 14 55.86 -6.53 19.46
N ILE A 15 55.29 -6.48 18.25
CA ILE A 15 54.76 -7.65 17.53
C ILE A 15 55.80 -8.11 16.48
N ASP A 16 56.84 -8.79 16.96
CA ASP A 16 57.97 -9.30 16.15
C ASP A 16 57.66 -10.65 15.45
N SER A 17 56.52 -11.28 15.78
CA SER A 17 56.13 -12.56 15.17
C SER A 17 55.27 -12.33 13.93
N GLY A 18 55.81 -12.59 12.73
CA GLY A 18 55.04 -12.53 11.47
C GLY A 18 53.75 -13.36 11.46
N GLN A 19 53.62 -14.32 12.38
CA GLN A 19 52.45 -15.16 12.61
C GLN A 19 51.27 -14.40 13.26
N ASP A 20 51.54 -13.47 14.20
CA ASP A 20 50.50 -12.70 14.88
C ASP A 20 49.85 -11.68 13.94
N ARG A 21 50.65 -11.04 13.07
CA ARG A 21 50.14 -10.16 12.00
C ARG A 21 49.28 -10.94 10.98
N ALA A 22 49.61 -12.20 10.72
CA ALA A 22 48.81 -13.05 9.83
C ALA A 22 47.44 -13.40 10.44
N HIS A 23 47.41 -13.73 11.74
CA HIS A 23 46.17 -14.02 12.48
C HIS A 23 45.27 -12.79 12.62
N LEU A 24 45.84 -11.60 12.89
CA LEU A 24 45.08 -10.35 12.90
C LEU A 24 44.47 -10.03 11.52
N ARG A 25 45.18 -10.33 10.43
CA ARG A 25 44.66 -10.18 9.07
C ARG A 25 43.55 -11.18 8.75
N SER A 26 43.62 -12.42 9.22
CA SER A 26 42.53 -13.39 9.03
C SER A 26 41.29 -12.97 9.80
N LEU A 27 41.44 -12.57 11.08
CA LEU A 27 40.32 -12.05 11.87
C LEU A 27 39.68 -10.81 11.23
N SER A 28 40.49 -9.89 10.70
CA SER A 28 39.98 -8.71 10.00
C SER A 28 39.16 -9.10 8.77
N ARG A 29 39.61 -10.10 8.02
CA ARG A 29 38.93 -10.59 6.81
C ARG A 29 37.62 -11.29 7.17
N ASP A 30 37.62 -12.04 8.27
CA ASP A 30 36.42 -12.70 8.80
C ASP A 30 35.39 -11.66 9.25
N VAL A 31 35.80 -10.64 10.00
CA VAL A 31 34.94 -9.50 10.41
C VAL A 31 34.38 -8.77 9.19
N GLU A 32 35.18 -8.57 8.16
CA GLU A 32 34.72 -7.94 6.91
C GLU A 32 33.68 -8.81 6.19
N SER A 33 33.89 -10.13 6.12
CA SER A 33 32.93 -11.08 5.54
C SER A 33 31.62 -11.16 6.34
N LEU A 34 31.69 -11.15 7.67
CA LEU A 34 30.55 -11.10 8.58
C LEU A 34 29.76 -9.80 8.41
N THR A 35 30.47 -8.68 8.26
CA THR A 35 29.84 -7.37 8.03
C THR A 35 29.13 -7.37 6.68
N ALA A 36 29.77 -7.88 5.62
CA ALA A 36 29.16 -8.00 4.30
C ALA A 36 27.93 -8.93 4.32
N HIS A 37 28.00 -10.05 5.03
CA HIS A 37 26.86 -10.96 5.18
C HIS A 37 25.70 -10.29 5.92
N ASN A 38 25.96 -9.60 7.03
CA ASN A 38 24.95 -8.83 7.76
C ASN A 38 24.28 -7.77 6.87
N GLN A 39 25.07 -7.04 6.08
CA GLN A 39 24.54 -6.06 5.12
C GLN A 39 23.64 -6.72 4.06
N SER A 40 24.03 -7.89 3.53
CA SER A 40 23.23 -8.64 2.56
C SER A 40 21.91 -9.14 3.15
N VAL A 41 21.94 -9.64 4.39
CA VAL A 41 20.72 -10.08 5.10
C VAL A 41 19.81 -8.89 5.35
N ALA A 42 20.34 -7.77 5.82
CA ALA A 42 19.57 -6.54 6.04
C ALA A 42 18.94 -6.03 4.73
N ALA A 43 19.66 -6.06 3.61
CA ALA A 43 19.12 -5.71 2.30
C ALA A 43 17.98 -6.64 1.87
N SER A 44 18.13 -7.95 2.10
CA SER A 44 17.09 -8.95 1.79
C SER A 44 15.81 -8.73 2.61
N ILE A 45 15.94 -8.43 3.90
CA ILE A 45 14.81 -8.10 4.78
C ILE A 45 14.09 -6.85 4.28
N ASN A 46 14.85 -5.80 3.95
CA ASN A 46 14.26 -4.56 3.43
C ASN A 46 13.53 -4.78 2.10
N PHE A 47 14.08 -5.62 1.21
CA PHE A 47 13.43 -5.98 -0.04
C PHE A 47 12.12 -6.75 0.20
N GLN A 48 12.14 -7.75 1.08
CA GLN A 48 10.93 -8.52 1.42
C GLN A 48 9.86 -7.66 2.09
N LEU A 49 10.24 -6.79 3.03
CA LEU A 49 9.33 -5.84 3.68
C LEU A 49 8.70 -4.91 2.64
N SER A 50 9.52 -4.33 1.75
CA SER A 50 9.03 -3.44 0.69
C SER A 50 8.06 -4.17 -0.26
N ALA A 51 8.38 -5.41 -0.63
CA ALA A 51 7.52 -6.24 -1.47
C ALA A 51 6.19 -6.58 -0.76
N ALA A 52 6.24 -6.97 0.52
CA ALA A 52 5.06 -7.28 1.33
C ALA A 52 4.17 -6.05 1.49
N LEU A 53 4.73 -4.88 1.82
CA LEU A 53 3.98 -3.62 1.88
C LEU A 53 3.39 -3.26 0.52
N GLY A 54 4.12 -3.46 -0.57
CA GLY A 54 3.61 -3.27 -1.93
C GLY A 54 2.38 -4.14 -2.21
N LEU A 55 2.46 -5.43 -1.88
CA LEU A 55 1.34 -6.36 -2.03
C LEU A 55 0.14 -5.97 -1.16
N ILE A 56 0.38 -5.64 0.11
CA ILE A 56 -0.67 -5.16 1.03
C ILE A 56 -1.36 -3.92 0.46
N ASN A 57 -0.59 -2.97 -0.09
CA ASN A 57 -1.15 -1.76 -0.68
C ASN A 57 -1.98 -2.06 -1.95
N ILE A 58 -1.58 -3.05 -2.76
CA ILE A 58 -2.36 -3.50 -3.93
C ILE A 58 -3.70 -4.10 -3.48
N GLU A 59 -3.67 -5.01 -2.49
CA GLU A 59 -4.86 -5.63 -1.92
C GLU A 59 -5.80 -4.58 -1.30
N GLN A 60 -5.25 -3.68 -0.48
CA GLN A 60 -6.02 -2.60 0.14
C GLN A 60 -6.64 -1.67 -0.91
N SER A 61 -5.87 -1.32 -1.95
CA SER A 61 -6.38 -0.53 -3.07
C SER A 61 -7.50 -1.25 -3.81
N SER A 62 -7.43 -2.57 -3.96
CA SER A 62 -8.52 -3.37 -4.55
C SER A 62 -9.78 -3.31 -3.68
N ILE A 63 -9.62 -3.54 -2.37
CA ILE A 63 -10.72 -3.50 -1.39
C ILE A 63 -11.42 -2.13 -1.38
N ILE A 64 -10.66 -1.03 -1.28
CA ILE A 64 -11.22 0.34 -1.26
C ILE A 64 -12.03 0.63 -2.52
N LYS A 65 -11.58 0.15 -3.68
CA LYS A 65 -12.29 0.36 -4.94
C LYS A 65 -13.63 -0.36 -4.95
N ILE A 66 -13.69 -1.61 -4.46
CA ILE A 66 -14.95 -2.35 -4.35
C ILE A 66 -15.94 -1.61 -3.44
N PHE A 67 -15.50 -1.16 -2.26
CA PHE A 67 -16.35 -0.40 -1.35
C PHE A 67 -16.81 0.94 -1.92
N SER A 68 -15.91 1.66 -2.59
CA SER A 68 -16.24 2.93 -3.24
C SER A 68 -17.30 2.76 -4.31
N VAL A 69 -17.29 1.64 -5.04
CA VAL A 69 -18.26 1.33 -6.09
C VAL A 69 -19.60 0.95 -5.51
N ALA A 70 -19.60 0.12 -4.47
CA ALA A 70 -20.81 -0.17 -3.71
C ALA A 70 -21.43 1.14 -3.18
N ALA A 71 -20.62 2.03 -2.59
CA ALA A 71 -21.09 3.32 -2.11
C ALA A 71 -21.69 4.17 -3.24
N VAL A 72 -21.00 4.34 -4.38
CA VAL A 72 -21.54 5.12 -5.52
C VAL A 72 -22.80 4.49 -6.12
N ALA A 73 -22.94 3.16 -6.08
CA ALA A 73 -24.16 2.48 -6.54
C ALA A 73 -25.35 2.62 -5.58
N PHE A 74 -25.10 2.62 -4.27
CA PHE A 74 -26.18 2.63 -3.27
C PHE A 74 -26.50 4.02 -2.71
N LEU A 75 -25.54 4.94 -2.62
CA LEU A 75 -25.73 6.26 -2.01
C LEU A 75 -26.77 7.12 -2.75
N PRO A 76 -26.74 7.27 -4.10
CA PRO A 76 -27.72 8.12 -4.76
C PRO A 76 -29.15 7.57 -4.69
N PRO A 77 -29.42 6.26 -4.91
CA PRO A 77 -30.74 5.70 -4.67
C PRO A 77 -31.20 5.85 -3.21
N THR A 78 -30.30 5.68 -2.24
CA THR A 78 -30.62 5.88 -0.82
C THR A 78 -30.99 7.33 -0.51
N LEU A 79 -30.28 8.29 -1.12
CA LEU A 79 -30.54 9.71 -0.93
C LEU A 79 -31.88 10.12 -1.58
N ILE A 80 -32.18 9.62 -2.79
CA ILE A 80 -33.50 9.81 -3.42
C ILE A 80 -34.58 9.16 -2.55
N ALA A 81 -34.40 7.92 -2.09
CA ALA A 81 -35.36 7.24 -1.22
C ALA A 81 -35.58 7.99 0.11
N SER A 82 -34.52 8.59 0.68
CA SER A 82 -34.62 9.42 1.88
C SER A 82 -35.41 10.71 1.63
N ILE A 83 -35.17 11.39 0.50
CA ILE A 83 -35.91 12.61 0.13
C ILE A 83 -37.40 12.30 -0.08
N TYR A 84 -37.70 11.22 -0.81
CA TYR A 84 -39.07 10.79 -1.10
C TYR A 84 -39.76 10.10 0.09
N GLY A 85 -39.01 9.60 1.07
CA GLY A 85 -39.52 9.02 2.32
C GLY A 85 -39.85 10.05 3.41
N MET A 86 -39.38 11.29 3.26
CA MET A 86 -39.80 12.39 4.12
C MET A 86 -41.22 12.82 3.70
N ASN A 87 -42.20 12.74 4.62
CA ASN A 87 -43.58 13.18 4.43
C ASN A 87 -43.67 14.70 4.24
N PHE A 88 -43.25 15.22 3.10
CA PHE A 88 -43.55 16.60 2.72
C PHE A 88 -44.95 16.64 2.08
N ASP A 89 -45.91 17.14 2.85
CA ASP A 89 -47.31 17.40 2.47
C ASP A 89 -47.45 18.37 1.27
N HIS A 90 -46.36 19.03 0.86
CA HIS A 90 -46.26 19.88 -0.33
C HIS A 90 -44.96 19.56 -1.10
N MET A 91 -44.98 18.52 -1.93
CA MET A 91 -43.97 18.33 -2.98
C MET A 91 -44.52 18.88 -4.31
N PRO A 92 -44.11 20.08 -4.78
CA PRO A 92 -44.55 20.63 -6.06
C PRO A 92 -44.16 19.77 -7.28
N GLU A 93 -43.18 18.87 -7.13
CA GLU A 93 -42.75 17.90 -8.15
C GLU A 93 -43.75 16.74 -8.35
N LEU A 94 -44.65 16.49 -7.38
CA LEU A 94 -45.67 15.44 -7.45
C LEU A 94 -46.90 15.86 -8.30
N HIS A 95 -47.08 17.16 -8.54
CA HIS A 95 -48.12 17.67 -9.45
C HIS A 95 -47.80 17.41 -10.94
N TRP A 96 -46.56 17.06 -11.26
CA TRP A 96 -46.19 16.64 -12.61
C TRP A 96 -46.28 15.11 -12.71
N PRO A 97 -47.09 14.55 -13.65
CA PRO A 97 -47.27 13.10 -13.79
C PRO A 97 -45.96 12.34 -14.14
N ILE A 98 -44.88 13.08 -14.42
CA ILE A 98 -43.59 12.57 -14.85
C ILE A 98 -42.56 12.54 -13.69
N GLY A 99 -42.81 13.23 -12.56
CA GLY A 99 -41.84 13.35 -11.45
C GLY A 99 -41.52 12.01 -10.78
N TYR A 100 -42.56 11.20 -10.49
CA TYR A 100 -42.39 9.88 -9.89
C TYR A 100 -41.67 8.88 -10.83
N PRO A 101 -42.07 8.74 -12.13
CA PRO A 101 -41.31 7.96 -13.09
C PRO A 101 -39.85 8.42 -13.27
N LEU A 102 -39.59 9.73 -13.26
CA LEU A 102 -38.25 10.29 -13.38
C LEU A 102 -37.37 9.93 -12.19
N ALA A 103 -37.90 10.00 -10.96
CA ALA A 103 -37.18 9.60 -9.74
C ALA A 103 -36.81 8.12 -9.74
N VAL A 104 -37.76 7.25 -10.13
CA VAL A 104 -37.52 5.81 -10.27
C VAL A 104 -36.48 5.53 -11.37
N THR A 105 -36.56 6.26 -12.50
CA THR A 105 -35.59 6.15 -13.58
C THR A 105 -34.20 6.62 -13.13
N ALA A 106 -34.10 7.69 -12.34
CA ALA A 106 -32.84 8.17 -11.77
C ALA A 106 -32.23 7.17 -10.78
N MET A 107 -33.05 6.49 -9.95
CA MET A 107 -32.58 5.40 -9.09
C MET A 107 -32.02 4.23 -9.92
N LEU A 108 -32.74 3.80 -10.96
CA LEU A 108 -32.31 2.73 -11.87
C LEU A 108 -31.01 3.11 -12.61
N ILE A 109 -30.95 4.33 -13.15
CA ILE A 109 -29.76 4.85 -13.80
C ILE A 109 -28.58 4.86 -12.83
N SER A 110 -28.77 5.29 -11.59
CA SER A 110 -27.70 5.33 -10.60
C SER A 110 -27.21 3.94 -10.16
N ALA A 111 -28.05 2.90 -10.21
CA ALA A 111 -27.61 1.54 -9.96
C ALA A 111 -26.84 0.96 -11.17
N VAL A 112 -27.23 1.33 -12.39
CA VAL A 112 -26.67 0.79 -13.64
C VAL A 112 -25.40 1.54 -14.10
N LEU A 113 -25.29 2.85 -13.85
CA LEU A 113 -24.14 3.68 -14.21
C LEU A 113 -22.81 3.14 -13.68
N PRO A 114 -22.69 2.80 -12.38
CA PRO A 114 -21.45 2.28 -11.80
C PRO A 114 -21.09 0.92 -12.39
N LEU A 115 -22.08 0.06 -12.65
CA LEU A 115 -21.90 -1.27 -13.27
C LEU A 115 -21.36 -1.15 -14.71
N LEU A 116 -21.94 -0.25 -15.51
CA LEU A 116 -21.47 -0.02 -16.88
C LEU A 116 -20.09 0.63 -16.91
N TRP A 117 -19.81 1.57 -16.00
CA TRP A 117 -18.50 2.20 -15.89
C TRP A 117 -17.42 1.21 -15.45
N PHE A 118 -17.76 0.28 -14.55
CA PHE A 118 -16.88 -0.83 -14.15
C PHE A 118 -16.56 -1.77 -15.30
N LYS A 119 -17.59 -2.15 -16.07
CA LYS A 119 -17.41 -2.99 -17.25
C LYS A 119 -16.54 -2.33 -18.32
N HIS A 120 -16.70 -1.02 -18.54
CA HIS A 120 -15.96 -0.31 -19.58
C HIS A 120 -14.48 -0.09 -19.22
N LYS A 121 -14.15 0.02 -17.93
CA LYS A 121 -12.75 0.17 -17.49
C LYS A 121 -11.93 -1.13 -17.54
N GLY A 122 -12.54 -2.28 -17.82
CA GLY A 122 -11.82 -3.57 -17.91
C GLY A 122 -11.33 -4.10 -16.56
N TRP A 123 -12.08 -3.86 -15.49
CA TRP A 123 -11.74 -4.30 -14.12
C TRP A 123 -12.31 -5.68 -13.77
N LEU A 124 -12.88 -6.36 -14.76
CA LEU A 124 -13.28 -7.77 -14.73
C LEU A 124 -12.46 -8.53 -15.77
#